data_AF-A0A8J7HDV2-F1
#
_entry.id   AF-A0A8J7HDV2-F1
#
_cell.length_a   1.000
_cell.length_b   1.000
_cell.length_c   1.000
_cell.angle_alpha   90.00
_cell.angle_beta   90.00
_cell.angle_gamma   90.00
#
_symmetry.space_group_name_H-M   'P 1'
#
loop_
_entity.id
_entity.type
_entity.pdbx_description
1 polymer ?
#
loop_
_entity_poly.entity_id
_entity_poly.type
_entity_poly.pdbx_seq_one_letter_code
_entity_poly.pdbx_strand_id
1 'polypeptide(L)' 'MTGGYNGSNAFVDGYVQLVQGSTVNSTIVQIDRDGLIGSATFRPFIQLDNNVAPQMMNNINNFVF' A
#
# COMPACT_ATOMS: atom_id res chain seq x y z
N MET A 1 18.19 -3.60 -17.28
CA MET A 1 17.27 -2.60 -16.71
C MET A 1 17.08 -2.95 -15.24
N THR A 2 17.46 -2.07 -14.32
CA THR A 2 17.05 -2.21 -12.93
C THR A 2 15.58 -1.79 -12.87
N GLY A 3 14.66 -2.75 -12.89
CA GLY A 3 13.23 -2.47 -12.82
C GLY A 3 12.79 -2.16 -11.39
N GLY A 4 11.71 -1.39 -11.24
CA GLY A 4 11.04 -1.17 -9.96
C GLY A 4 11.41 0.13 -9.23
N TYR A 5 10.82 0.29 -8.05
CA TYR A 5 11.08 1.40 -7.13
C TYR A 5 12.46 1.22 -6.48
N ASN A 6 13.28 2.29 -6.49
CA ASN A 6 14.66 2.28 -5.97
C ASN A 6 14.86 3.24 -4.78
N GLY A 7 13.80 3.84 -4.26
CA GLY A 7 13.87 4.68 -3.06
C GLY A 7 13.85 3.85 -1.78
N SER A 8 13.78 4.53 -0.63
CA SER A 8 13.84 3.87 0.69
C SER A 8 12.47 3.60 1.31
N ASN A 9 11.43 4.33 0.92
CA ASN A 9 10.08 4.17 1.47
C ASN A 9 8.99 4.58 0.45
N ALA A 10 8.41 3.58 -0.21
CA ALA A 10 7.40 3.79 -1.23
C ALA A 10 6.10 4.43 -0.70
N PHE A 11 5.84 4.37 0.60
CA PHE A 11 4.69 5.06 1.22
C PHE A 11 4.95 6.57 1.34
N VAL A 12 6.14 6.95 1.80
CA VAL A 12 6.54 8.37 1.93
C VAL A 12 6.66 9.02 0.55
N ASP A 13 7.16 8.26 -0.43
CA ASP A 13 7.35 8.75 -1.79
C ASP A 13 6.06 8.74 -2.63
N GLY A 14 4.93 8.31 -2.03
CA GLY A 14 3.60 8.36 -2.63
C GLY A 14 3.34 7.31 -3.71
N TYR A 15 4.11 6.23 -3.76
CA TYR A 15 3.88 5.11 -4.68
C TYR A 15 2.91 4.06 -4.12
N VAL A 16 2.77 3.96 -2.79
CA VAL A 16 1.90 2.98 -2.14
C VAL A 16 1.06 3.66 -1.06
N GLN A 17 -0.22 3.30 -0.98
CA GLN A 17 -1.06 3.65 0.16
C GLN A 17 -1.94 2.48 0.61
N LEU A 18 -2.36 2.53 1.87
CA LEU A 18 -3.31 1.59 2.45
C LEU A 18 -4.63 2.32 2.70
N VAL A 19 -5.72 1.78 2.20
CA VAL A 19 -7.06 2.34 2.42
C VAL A 19 -7.99 1.29 2.99
N GLN A 20 -9.06 1.72 3.66
CA GLN A 20 -10.11 0.83 4.14
C GLN A 20 -10.73 0.07 2.94
N GLY A 21 -10.87 -1.24 3.08
CA GLY A 21 -11.53 -2.08 2.09
C GLY A 21 -13.05 -2.04 2.17
N SER A 22 -13.71 -2.88 1.37
CA SER A 22 -15.18 -2.93 1.25
C SER A 22 -15.89 -3.55 2.47
N THR A 23 -15.15 -4.21 3.35
CA THR A 23 -15.66 -4.85 4.57
C THR A 23 -15.06 -4.19 5.81
N VAL A 24 -15.70 -4.37 6.97
CA VAL A 24 -15.14 -3.92 8.25
C VAL A 24 -13.80 -4.61 8.48
N ASN A 25 -12.77 -3.83 8.79
CA ASN A 25 -11.41 -4.31 9.04
C ASN A 25 -10.85 -5.12 7.84
N SER A 26 -11.03 -4.63 6.62
CA SER A 26 -10.18 -5.00 5.47
C SER A 26 -9.29 -3.84 5.04
N THR A 27 -8.20 -4.16 4.35
CA THR A 27 -7.26 -3.19 3.80
C THR A 27 -7.11 -3.42 2.30
N ILE A 28 -7.18 -2.35 1.51
CA ILE A 28 -6.77 -2.38 0.10
C ILE A 28 -5.40 -1.71 0.01
N VAL A 29 -4.42 -2.43 -0.53
CA VAL A 29 -3.16 -1.85 -0.97
C VAL A 29 -3.40 -1.24 -2.35
N GLN A 30 -3.09 0.04 -2.48
CA GLN A 30 -3.15 0.74 -3.76
C GLN A 30 -1.77 1.18 -4.19
N ILE A 31 -1.53 1.15 -5.50
CA ILE A 31 -0.27 1.53 -6.13
C ILE A 31 -0.51 2.72 -7.06
N ASP A 32 0.37 3.70 -6.94
CA ASP A 32 0.60 4.76 -7.91
C ASP A 32 1.90 4.43 -8.68
N ARG A 33 1.93 4.72 -9.98
CA ARG A 33 3.10 4.43 -10.85
C ARG A 33 4.05 5.60 -11.00
N ASP A 34 3.65 6.82 -10.68
CA ASP A 34 4.46 8.03 -10.85
C ASP A 34 4.62 8.87 -9.56
N GLY A 35 3.97 8.47 -8.47
CA GLY A 35 4.26 8.97 -7.12
C GLY A 35 3.75 10.40 -6.88
N LEU A 36 4.26 11.07 -5.83
CA LEU A 36 3.70 12.36 -5.37
C LEU A 36 3.61 13.48 -6.42
N ILE A 37 4.55 13.53 -7.37
CA ILE A 37 4.67 14.61 -8.37
C ILE A 37 3.95 14.22 -9.67
N GLY A 38 3.60 12.95 -9.81
CA GLY A 38 2.99 12.39 -11.00
C GLY A 38 1.52 12.74 -11.16
N SER A 39 0.96 12.32 -12.30
CA SER A 39 -0.44 12.56 -12.66
C SER A 39 -1.30 11.31 -12.57
N ALA A 40 -0.69 10.15 -12.30
CA ALA A 40 -1.44 8.94 -12.08
C ALA A 40 -2.24 9.05 -10.79
N THR A 41 -3.13 8.08 -10.64
CA THR A 41 -3.95 7.94 -9.46
C THR A 41 -3.73 6.56 -8.88
N PHE A 42 -3.80 6.47 -7.56
CA PHE A 42 -3.76 5.20 -6.84
C PHE A 42 -4.80 4.22 -7.39
N ARG A 43 -4.34 3.02 -7.73
CA ARG A 43 -5.18 1.92 -8.21
C ARG A 43 -5.11 0.74 -7.23
N PRO A 44 -6.24 0.08 -6.93
CA PRO A 44 -6.24 -1.16 -6.16
C PRO A 44 -5.30 -2.19 -6.77
N PHE A 45 -4.46 -2.80 -5.94
CA PHE A 45 -3.56 -3.88 -6.32
C PHE A 45 -3.96 -5.20 -5.64
N ILE A 46 -4.16 -5.17 -4.33
CA ILE A 46 -4.60 -6.33 -3.54
C ILE A 46 -5.50 -5.90 -2.38
N GLN A 47 -6.46 -6.76 -2.01
CA GLN A 47 -7.27 -6.63 -0.81
C GLN A 47 -6.85 -7.70 0.22
N LEU A 48 -6.71 -7.27 1.46
CA LEU A 48 -6.45 -8.09 2.64
C LEU A 48 -7.72 -8.12 3.48
N ASP A 49 -8.32 -9.30 3.56
CA ASP A 49 -9.54 -9.57 4.35
C ASP A 49 -9.20 -10.29 5.67
N ASN A 50 -10.24 -10.64 6.43
CA ASN A 50 -10.15 -11.33 7.72
C ASN A 50 -9.56 -10.47 8.84
N ASN A 51 -10.17 -9.30 9.08
CA ASN A 51 -9.86 -8.44 10.22
C ASN A 51 -8.43 -7.86 10.18
N VAL A 52 -8.02 -7.37 9.00
CA VAL A 52 -6.80 -6.63 8.74
C VAL A 52 -7.15 -5.19 8.35
N ALA A 53 -7.31 -4.30 9.34
CA ALA A 53 -7.48 -2.86 9.14
C ALA A 53 -6.13 -2.18 8.83
N PRO A 54 -6.12 -1.03 8.12
CA PRO A 54 -4.88 -0.37 7.70
C PRO A 54 -3.91 -0.07 8.85
N GLN A 55 -4.43 0.24 10.03
CA GLN A 55 -3.64 0.54 11.23
C GLN A 55 -2.85 -0.68 11.72
N MET A 56 -3.35 -1.90 11.50
CA MET A 56 -2.65 -3.13 11.85
C MET A 56 -1.46 -3.40 10.92
N MET A 57 -1.37 -2.74 9.77
CA MET A 57 -0.22 -2.87 8.86
C MET A 57 0.97 -1.99 9.28
N ASN A 58 0.80 -1.13 10.30
CA ASN A 58 1.85 -0.23 10.81
C ASN A 58 2.71 -0.86 11.94
N ASN A 59 2.75 -2.19 12.02
CA ASN A 59 3.54 -2.90 13.02
C ASN A 59 4.27 -4.07 12.35
N ILE A 60 5.61 -4.03 12.34
CA ILE A 60 6.43 -5.05 11.69
C ILE A 60 6.26 -6.44 12.31
N ASN A 61 5.85 -6.52 13.57
CA ASN A 61 5.61 -7.78 14.27
C ASN A 61 4.34 -8.51 13.78
N ASN A 62 3.49 -7.85 12.97
CA ASN A 62 2.30 -8.47 12.39
C ASN A 62 2.61 -9.28 11.11
N PHE A 63 3.86 -9.27 10.64
CA PHE A 63 4.30 -10.01 9.46
C PHE A 63 5.12 -11.23 9.87
N VAL A 64 4.76 -12.39 9.33
CA VAL A 64 5.56 -13.61 9.40
C VAL A 64 6.30 -13.73 8.07
N PHE A 65 7.64 -13.77 8.12
CA PHE A 65 8.51 -13.86 6.94
C PHE A 65 8.92 -15.30 6.65
#